data_AF-A0A8A4TIT2-F1
#
_entry.id   AF-A0A8A4TIT2-F1
#
_cell.length_a   1.000
_cell.length_b   1.000
_cell.length_c   1.000
_cell.angle_alpha   90.00
_cell.angle_beta   90.00
_cell.angle_gamma   90.00
#
_symmetry.space_group_name_H-M   'P 1'
#
loop_
_entity.id
_entity.type
_entity.pdbx_description
1 polymer ?
#
loop_
_entity_poly.entity_id
_entity_poly.type
_entity_poly.pdbx_seq_one_letter_code
_entity_poly.pdbx_strand_id
1 'polypeptide(L)'
;MTTSDPREDTGSSPDDAAGPDLSSPRVQALLDRYWHRNLRWMGVLLCVWLVVGLGCGILFADVLNQFRLFGYPLGFWFAQQGSIMTFVVLILIYCLVMNRLDAQHHRDLQRLKKESR
;
A
#
# COMPACT_ATOMS: atom_id res chain seq x y z
N MET A 1 -4.89 -34.49 -54.36
CA MET A 1 -5.43 -33.12 -54.26
C MET A 1 -6.07 -33.00 -52.89
N THR A 2 -5.25 -32.76 -51.86
CA THR A 2 -5.71 -32.53 -50.48
C THR A 2 -5.08 -31.22 -50.05
N THR A 3 -5.96 -30.27 -49.76
CA THR A 3 -5.68 -28.88 -49.43
C THR A 3 -4.67 -28.77 -48.28
N SER A 4 -3.52 -28.17 -48.54
CA SER A 4 -2.62 -27.65 -47.52
C SER A 4 -3.20 -26.31 -47.06
N ASP A 5 -3.87 -26.30 -45.90
CA ASP A 5 -4.37 -25.09 -45.25
C ASP A 5 -3.17 -24.30 -44.64
N PRO A 6 -2.88 -23.06 -45.09
CA PRO A 6 -1.71 -22.29 -44.63
C PRO A 6 -1.95 -21.45 -43.36
N ARG A 7 -2.84 -21.87 -42.44
CA ARG A 7 -3.19 -21.11 -41.22
C ARG A 7 -2.96 -21.87 -39.91
N GLU A 8 -1.95 -22.72 -39.88
CA GLU A 8 -1.39 -23.25 -38.63
C GLU A 8 0.00 -22.65 -38.33
N ASP A 9 0.13 -21.34 -38.59
CA ASP A 9 1.13 -20.48 -37.98
C ASP A 9 0.57 -19.85 -36.69
N THR A 10 -0.08 -20.64 -35.84
CA THR A 10 -0.17 -20.25 -34.43
C THR A 10 1.20 -20.53 -33.83
N GLY A 11 2.10 -19.56 -34.04
CA GLY A 11 3.34 -19.43 -33.31
C GLY A 11 3.01 -19.42 -31.82
N SER A 12 2.91 -20.60 -31.24
CA SER A 12 3.08 -20.83 -29.82
C SER A 12 4.56 -20.64 -29.60
N SER A 13 4.96 -19.38 -29.38
CA SER A 13 6.35 -19.07 -29.08
C SER A 13 6.70 -19.87 -27.82
N PRO A 14 7.86 -20.53 -27.72
CA PRO A 14 8.28 -21.22 -26.50
C PRO A 14 8.24 -20.30 -25.26
N ASP A 15 8.29 -18.98 -25.50
CA ASP A 15 8.16 -17.91 -24.52
C ASP A 15 6.74 -17.70 -23.96
N ASP A 16 5.68 -18.21 -24.60
CA ASP A 16 4.29 -18.03 -24.14
C ASP A 16 3.86 -19.03 -23.06
N ALA A 17 4.58 -20.17 -22.96
CA ALA A 17 4.33 -21.21 -21.96
C ALA A 17 5.12 -20.99 -20.65
N ALA A 18 6.19 -20.20 -20.70
CA ALA A 18 6.94 -19.79 -19.52
C ALA A 18 6.38 -18.46 -19.01
N GLY A 19 5.92 -18.43 -17.75
CA GLY A 19 5.51 -17.17 -17.12
C GLY A 19 6.62 -16.10 -17.21
N PRO A 20 6.29 -14.81 -16.97
CA PRO A 20 7.24 -13.71 -17.15
C PRO A 20 8.57 -13.99 -16.47
N ASP A 21 9.69 -13.84 -17.20
CA ASP A 21 11.04 -14.08 -16.70
C ASP A 21 11.40 -13.12 -15.55
N LEU A 22 11.16 -13.61 -14.33
CA LEU A 22 11.41 -12.94 -13.05
C LEU A 22 12.92 -12.72 -12.79
N SER A 23 13.79 -13.36 -13.58
CA SER A 23 15.25 -13.27 -13.49
C SER A 23 15.80 -12.05 -14.23
N SER A 24 15.00 -11.41 -15.09
CA SER A 24 15.46 -10.30 -15.92
C SER A 24 15.84 -9.04 -15.10
N PRO A 25 16.95 -8.33 -15.43
CA PRO A 25 17.43 -7.19 -14.65
C PRO A 25 16.42 -6.04 -14.51
N ARG A 26 15.56 -5.86 -15.53
CA ARG A 26 14.52 -4.83 -15.55
C ARG A 26 13.36 -5.16 -14.61
N VAL A 27 13.01 -6.44 -14.46
CA VAL A 27 11.94 -6.90 -13.56
C VAL A 27 12.39 -6.81 -12.11
N GLN A 28 13.65 -7.17 -11.82
CA GLN A 28 14.22 -7.01 -10.46
C GLN A 28 14.19 -5.55 -10.00
N ALA A 29 14.58 -4.60 -10.88
CA ALA A 29 14.54 -3.16 -10.57
C ALA A 29 13.11 -2.63 -10.28
N LEU A 30 12.07 -3.24 -10.87
CA LEU A 30 10.67 -2.92 -10.59
C LEU A 30 10.22 -3.53 -9.25
N LEU A 31 10.60 -4.78 -8.97
CA LEU A 31 10.30 -5.47 -7.72
C LEU A 31 10.92 -4.75 -6.51
N ASP A 32 12.19 -4.34 -6.61
CA ASP A 32 12.89 -3.61 -5.54
C ASP A 32 12.20 -2.29 -5.21
N ARG A 33 11.80 -1.53 -6.24
CA ARG A 33 11.07 -0.28 -6.06
C ARG A 33 9.71 -0.50 -5.39
N TYR A 34 9.03 -1.59 -5.71
CA TYR A 34 7.75 -1.96 -5.12
C TYR A 34 7.92 -2.39 -3.65
N TRP A 35 8.95 -3.21 -3.38
CA TRP A 35 9.28 -3.71 -2.05
C TRP A 35 9.60 -2.59 -1.07
N HIS A 36 10.49 -1.67 -1.45
CA HIS A 36 10.82 -0.50 -0.62
C HIS A 36 9.61 0.39 -0.36
N ARG A 37 8.70 0.49 -1.34
CA ARG A 37 7.45 1.25 -1.19
C ARG A 37 6.54 0.61 -0.14
N ASN A 38 6.36 -0.70 -0.22
CA ASN A 38 5.55 -1.47 0.72
C ASN A 38 6.14 -1.42 2.14
N LEU A 39 7.45 -1.55 2.28
CA LEU A 39 8.15 -1.40 3.57
C LEU A 39 7.93 -0.02 4.19
N ARG A 40 7.90 1.04 3.38
CA ARG A 40 7.62 2.40 3.89
C ARG A 40 6.23 2.52 4.49
N TRP A 41 5.25 1.81 3.92
CA TRP A 41 3.89 1.76 4.44
C TRP A 41 3.76 0.96 5.72
N MET A 42 4.39 -0.21 5.77
CA MET A 42 4.49 -1.00 6.99
C MET A 42 5.17 -0.18 8.10
N GLY A 43 6.22 0.57 7.79
CA GLY A 43 6.90 1.47 8.72
C GLY A 43 6.02 2.61 9.22
N VAL A 44 5.21 3.23 8.35
CA VAL A 44 4.23 4.26 8.75
C VAL A 44 3.17 3.65 9.66
N LEU A 45 2.64 2.48 9.31
CA LEU A 45 1.62 1.80 10.12
C LEU A 45 2.16 1.47 11.52
N LEU A 46 3.40 0.96 11.60
CA LEU A 46 4.08 0.72 12.88
C LEU A 46 4.33 2.01 13.67
N CYS A 47 4.81 3.07 13.02
CA CYS A 47 5.05 4.35 13.69
C CYS A 47 3.77 4.92 14.28
N VAL A 48 2.67 4.93 13.52
CA VAL A 48 1.42 5.48 14.04
C VAL A 48 0.81 4.57 15.09
N TRP A 49 0.89 3.25 14.93
CA TRP A 49 0.49 2.31 15.98
C TRP A 49 1.24 2.57 17.29
N LEU A 50 2.55 2.85 17.21
CA LEU A 50 3.41 3.17 18.35
C LEU A 50 3.05 4.53 18.97
N VAL A 51 2.81 5.56 18.15
CA VAL A 51 2.38 6.90 18.61
C VAL A 51 1.00 6.85 19.26
N VAL A 52 0.07 6.06 18.74
CA VAL A 52 -1.28 5.92 19.29
C VAL A 52 -1.24 5.13 20.59
N GLY A 53 -0.57 3.97 20.60
CA GLY A 53 -0.50 3.10 21.76
C GLY A 53 0.27 3.73 22.93
N LEU A 54 1.47 4.25 22.66
CA LEU A 54 2.35 4.81 23.69
C LEU A 54 2.17 6.33 23.88
N GLY A 55 1.98 7.07 22.78
CA GLY A 55 1.85 8.53 22.83
C GLY A 55 0.50 8.98 23.38
N CYS A 56 -0.61 8.54 22.77
CA CYS A 56 -1.96 8.87 23.26
C CYS A 56 -2.36 8.08 24.51
N GLY A 57 -1.96 6.81 24.61
CA GLY A 57 -2.37 5.94 25.71
C GLY A 57 -1.64 6.15 27.04
N ILE A 58 -0.40 6.66 27.02
CA ILE A 58 0.43 6.80 28.23
C ILE A 58 0.94 8.24 28.41
N LEU A 59 1.53 8.86 27.39
CA LEU A 59 2.13 10.20 27.53
C LEU A 59 1.09 11.32 27.61
N PHE A 60 0.05 11.23 26.78
CA PHE A 60 -1.05 12.18 26.74
C PHE A 60 -2.23 11.80 27.65
N ALA A 61 -2.16 10.64 28.31
CA ALA A 61 -3.22 10.17 29.20
C ALA A 61 -3.51 11.18 30.32
N ASP A 62 -2.47 11.76 30.94
CA ASP A 62 -2.62 12.76 32.00
C ASP A 62 -3.22 14.08 31.50
N VAL A 63 -2.84 14.54 30.30
CA VAL A 63 -3.40 15.75 29.68
C VAL A 63 -4.86 15.52 29.27
N LEU A 64 -5.16 14.34 28.71
CA LEU A 64 -6.54 13.95 28.37
C LEU A 64 -7.39 13.79 29.63
N ASN A 65 -6.84 13.32 30.74
CA ASN A 65 -7.58 13.15 32.00
C ASN A 65 -8.11 14.48 32.58
N GLN A 66 -7.48 15.61 32.21
CA GLN A 66 -7.96 16.95 32.57
C GLN A 66 -9.24 17.34 31.81
N PHE A 67 -9.44 16.80 30.60
CA PHE A 67 -10.65 17.01 29.84
C PHE A 67 -11.66 15.89 30.16
N ARG A 68 -12.82 16.27 30.71
CA ARG A 68 -13.90 15.31 31.00
C ARG A 68 -14.93 15.37 29.90
N LEU A 69 -15.03 14.31 29.10
CA LEU A 69 -16.10 14.15 28.12
C LEU A 69 -17.27 13.45 28.81
N PHE A 70 -18.43 14.11 28.83
CA PHE A 70 -19.66 13.58 29.45
C PHE A 70 -19.50 13.15 30.92
N GLY A 71 -18.60 13.80 31.68
CA GLY A 71 -18.35 13.50 33.10
C GLY A 71 -17.34 12.39 33.38
N TYR A 72 -16.87 11.68 32.35
CA TYR A 72 -15.84 10.64 32.47
C TYR A 72 -14.47 11.16 31.98
N PRO A 73 -13.37 10.68 32.57
CA PRO A 73 -12.04 11.04 32.12
C PRO A 73 -11.78 10.54 30.68
N LEU A 74 -11.27 11.42 29.82
CA LEU A 74 -11.05 11.13 28.39
C LEU A 74 -10.10 9.96 28.15
N GLY A 75 -9.12 9.76 29.05
CA GLY A 75 -8.25 8.58 29.00
C GLY A 75 -9.02 7.27 29.11
N PHE A 76 -10.09 7.23 29.91
CA PHE A 76 -10.95 6.05 30.06
C PHE A 76 -11.86 5.84 28.84
N TRP A 77 -12.39 6.92 28.26
CA TRP A 77 -13.11 6.86 26.99
C TRP A 77 -12.21 6.33 25.86
N PHE A 78 -10.94 6.74 25.85
CA PHE A 78 -9.99 6.30 24.85
C PHE A 78 -9.65 4.81 24.98
N ALA A 79 -9.56 4.31 26.22
CA ALA A 79 -9.36 2.90 26.52
C ALA A 79 -10.51 2.01 25.99
N GLN A 80 -11.74 2.52 25.94
CA GLN A 80 -12.91 1.75 25.51
C GLN A 80 -13.25 1.92 24.02
N GLN A 81 -13.44 3.16 23.55
CA GLN A 81 -13.88 3.46 22.18
C GLN A 81 -12.83 4.24 21.37
N GLY A 82 -11.83 4.82 22.03
CA GLY A 82 -10.77 5.55 21.34
C GLY A 82 -9.88 4.65 20.48
N SER A 83 -9.60 3.42 20.92
CA SER A 83 -8.74 2.51 20.15
C SER A 83 -9.37 2.16 18.79
N ILE A 84 -10.67 1.88 18.73
CA ILE A 84 -11.36 1.54 17.49
C ILE A 84 -11.50 2.76 16.57
N MET A 85 -11.81 3.94 17.11
CA MET A 85 -11.85 5.18 16.32
C MET A 85 -10.49 5.51 15.73
N THR A 86 -9.44 5.33 16.52
CA THR A 86 -8.07 5.55 16.04
C THR A 86 -7.69 4.54 14.96
N PHE A 87 -8.11 3.29 15.10
CA PHE A 87 -7.89 2.26 14.11
C PHE A 87 -8.57 2.60 12.76
N VAL A 88 -9.80 3.10 12.79
CA VAL A 88 -10.51 3.54 11.57
C VAL A 88 -9.81 4.73 10.93
N VAL A 89 -9.45 5.76 11.70
CA VAL A 89 -8.71 6.93 11.20
C VAL A 89 -7.37 6.51 10.59
N LEU A 90 -6.67 5.56 11.21
CA LEU A 90 -5.41 5.01 10.72
C LEU A 90 -5.57 4.37 9.33
N ILE A 91 -6.60 3.54 9.16
CA ILE A 91 -6.92 2.92 7.86
C ILE A 91 -7.28 3.99 6.82
N LEU A 92 -8.02 5.02 7.22
CA LEU A 92 -8.43 6.10 6.32
C LEU A 92 -7.23 6.91 5.82
N ILE A 93 -6.29 7.25 6.71
CA ILE A 93 -5.01 7.91 6.36
C ILE A 93 -4.20 7.01 5.41
N TYR A 94 -4.08 5.71 5.71
CA TYR A 94 -3.42 4.77 4.83
C TYR A 94 -4.03 4.78 3.42
N CYS A 95 -5.36 4.65 3.30
CA CYS A 95 -6.06 4.67 2.01
C CYS A 95 -5.83 5.98 1.25
N LEU A 96 -5.93 7.14 1.91
CA LEU A 96 -5.73 8.45 1.27
C LEU A 96 -4.32 8.63 0.73
N VAL A 97 -3.32 8.24 1.51
CA VAL A 97 -1.93 8.39 1.10
C VAL A 97 -1.60 7.34 0.02
N MET A 98 -2.19 6.13 0.06
CA MET A 98 -2.01 5.11 -0.98
C MET A 98 -2.58 5.59 -2.31
N ASN A 99 -3.75 6.23 -2.28
CA ASN A 99 -4.34 6.88 -3.46
C ASN A 99 -3.42 7.96 -4.06
N ARG A 100 -2.73 8.73 -3.20
CA ARG A 100 -1.74 9.73 -3.66
C ARG A 100 -0.51 9.10 -4.29
N LEU A 101 -0.06 7.97 -3.76
CA LEU A 101 1.09 7.24 -4.29
C LEU A 101 0.80 6.59 -5.64
N ASP A 102 -0.38 6.00 -5.78
CA ASP A 102 -0.85 5.42 -7.04
C ASP A 102 -0.97 6.49 -8.13
N ALA A 103 -1.47 7.69 -7.78
CA ALA A 103 -1.52 8.81 -8.71
C ALA A 103 -0.13 9.27 -9.21
N GLN A 104 0.95 9.04 -8.46
CA GLN A 104 2.31 9.27 -8.95
C GLN A 104 2.78 8.14 -9.87
N HIS A 105 2.59 6.88 -9.47
CA HIS A 105 2.98 5.72 -10.29
C HIS A 105 2.28 5.69 -11.65
N HIS A 106 1.00 6.05 -11.71
CA HIS A 106 0.24 6.07 -12.95
C HIS A 106 0.80 7.08 -13.96
N ARG A 107 1.31 8.23 -13.48
CA ARG A 107 1.92 9.26 -14.33
C ARG A 107 3.29 8.85 -14.87
N ASP A 108 4.09 8.18 -14.04
CA ASP A 108 5.41 7.70 -14.44
C ASP A 108 5.28 6.57 -15.48
N LEU A 109 4.31 5.67 -15.33
CA LEU A 109 3.99 4.65 -16.33
C LEU A 109 3.53 5.25 -17.66
N GLN A 110 2.69 6.30 -17.62
CA GLN A 110 2.26 6.97 -18.85
C GLN A 110 3.40 7.67 -19.59
N ARG A 111 4.40 8.20 -18.87
CA ARG A 111 5.60 8.78 -19.51
C ARG A 111 6.39 7.74 -20.29
N LEU A 112 6.64 6.59 -19.69
CA LEU A 112 7.38 5.49 -20.35
C LEU A 112 6.64 4.98 -21.60
N LYS A 113 5.31 4.87 -21.54
CA LYS A 113 4.50 4.47 -22.70
C LYS A 113 4.53 5.50 -23.85
N LYS A 114 4.73 6.78 -23.53
CA LYS A 114 4.79 7.88 -24.50
C LYS A 114 6.17 8.04 -25.13
N GLU A 115 7.25 7.69 -24.41
CA GLU A 115 8.62 7.63 -24.94
C GLU A 115 8.86 6.41 -25.84
N SER A 116 8.10 5.33 -25.66
CA SER A 116 8.23 4.09 -26.45
C SER A 116 7.48 4.12 -27.79
N ARG A 117 6.82 5.22 -28.15
CA ARG A 117 6.00 5.37 -29.38
C ARG A 117 6.48 6.55 -30.21
#